data_AF-A0A8J9SWH8-F1
#
_entry.id   AF-A0A8J9SWH8-F1
#
_cell.length_a   1.000
_cell.length_b   1.000
_cell.length_c   1.000
_cell.angle_alpha   90.00
_cell.angle_beta   90.00
_cell.angle_gamma   90.00
#
_symmetry.space_group_name_H-M   'P 1'
#
loop_
_entity.id
_entity.type
_entity.pdbx_description
1 polymer ?
#
loop_
_entity_poly.entity_id
_entity_poly.type
_entity_poly.pdbx_seq_one_letter_code
_entity_poly.pdbx_strand_id
1 'polypeptide(L)'
;ENRIAELLFLPPKVGQKISNKSGSRVSKRLQKQQQEKIASLELVEASKRKASLRIAQKSIMLWDPDGPARKPPRESADLLLSIEKMFQISDTFQRSVKPDFLLMTIGETTRGAIERAYEWLIPIISRLPDTIARLPSNAACFLLLRAYGTEGEERVQLKELSSPLLDHVKGSLKGSFGELDAIRALDLLLSDVASPKPERRKCARRVLQDSLVNTESDGHASKSWIANILSLSYAKALVSYSIKHM
;
A
#
# COMPACT_ATOMS: atom_id res chain seq x y z
N GLU A 1 -23.72 1.85 23.47
CA GLU A 1 -23.39 0.59 22.77
C GLU A 1 -23.10 -0.61 23.68
N ASN A 2 -22.69 -0.43 24.95
CA ASN A 2 -22.44 -1.54 25.89
C ASN A 2 -23.67 -2.41 26.29
N ARG A 3 -24.90 -2.00 25.95
CA ARG A 3 -26.14 -2.70 26.36
C ARG A 3 -26.42 -3.99 25.58
N ILE A 4 -25.94 -4.11 24.34
CA ILE A 4 -26.26 -5.24 23.48
C ILE A 4 -25.44 -6.48 23.87
N ALA A 5 -24.17 -6.28 24.27
CA ALA A 5 -23.30 -7.34 24.74
C ALA A 5 -23.75 -7.94 26.09
N GLU A 6 -24.40 -7.16 26.95
CA GLU A 6 -24.93 -7.66 28.23
C GLU A 6 -26.17 -8.54 28.06
N LEU A 7 -26.98 -8.32 27.01
CA LEU A 7 -28.22 -9.06 26.77
C LEU A 7 -28.00 -10.44 26.12
N LEU A 8 -26.92 -10.61 25.34
CA LEU A 8 -26.69 -11.85 24.57
C LEU A 8 -25.90 -12.92 25.34
N PHE A 9 -25.19 -12.55 26.42
CA PHE A 9 -24.21 -13.43 27.07
C PHE A 9 -24.43 -13.66 28.58
N LEU A 10 -25.50 -13.11 29.17
CA LEU A 10 -25.86 -13.41 30.57
C LEU A 10 -26.89 -14.56 30.62
N PRO A 11 -26.69 -15.58 31.48
CA PRO A 11 -27.66 -16.64 31.65
C PRO A 11 -28.96 -16.09 32.29
N PRO A 12 -30.10 -16.76 32.08
CA PRO A 12 -31.36 -16.36 32.67
C PRO A 12 -31.26 -16.35 34.20
N LYS A 13 -31.73 -15.28 34.83
CA LYS A 13 -31.82 -15.19 36.29
C LYS A 13 -32.80 -16.25 36.79
N VAL A 14 -32.29 -17.34 37.34
CA VAL A 14 -33.11 -18.37 37.99
C VAL A 14 -33.67 -17.79 39.29
N GLY A 15 -34.91 -17.31 39.22
CA GLY A 15 -35.71 -16.99 40.38
C GLY A 15 -36.89 -17.93 40.47
N GLN A 16 -36.92 -18.81 41.46
CA GLN A 16 -38.04 -18.91 42.41
C GLN A 16 -37.73 -19.86 43.57
N LYS A 17 -38.05 -19.36 44.77
CA LYS A 17 -37.85 -19.98 46.08
C LYS A 17 -38.91 -21.06 46.30
N ILE A 18 -38.49 -22.28 46.64
CA ILE A 18 -39.35 -23.26 47.31
C ILE A 18 -38.98 -23.24 48.79
N SER A 19 -39.89 -22.71 49.62
CA SER A 19 -39.73 -22.69 51.08
C SER A 19 -40.44 -23.88 51.70
N ASN A 20 -39.68 -24.84 52.26
CA ASN A 20 -40.20 -25.79 53.25
C ASN A 20 -39.37 -25.66 54.54
N LYS A 21 -40.03 -25.24 55.62
CA LYS A 21 -39.46 -24.95 56.93
C LYS A 21 -39.61 -26.17 57.86
N SER A 22 -38.50 -26.85 58.17
CA SER A 22 -38.29 -27.59 59.44
C SER A 22 -36.86 -28.15 59.53
N GLY A 23 -35.87 -27.26 59.56
CA GLY A 23 -34.47 -27.63 59.77
C GLY A 23 -33.93 -27.10 61.10
N SER A 24 -33.36 -27.98 61.91
CA SER A 24 -32.59 -27.69 63.13
C SER A 24 -31.59 -26.52 62.91
N ARG A 25 -31.36 -25.69 63.94
CA ARG A 25 -30.45 -24.51 63.90
C ARG A 25 -29.06 -24.84 63.34
N VAL A 26 -28.60 -26.08 63.53
CA VAL A 26 -27.31 -26.57 63.03
C VAL A 26 -27.35 -26.81 61.51
N SER A 27 -28.45 -27.37 60.99
CA SER A 27 -28.64 -27.62 59.55
C SER A 27 -28.72 -26.32 58.74
N LYS A 28 -29.37 -25.28 59.29
CA LYS A 28 -29.44 -23.95 58.65
C LYS A 28 -28.08 -23.25 58.57
N ARG A 29 -27.20 -23.42 59.58
CA ARG A 29 -25.83 -22.87 59.54
C ARG A 29 -24.98 -23.58 58.49
N LEU A 30 -25.08 -24.91 58.40
CA LEU A 30 -24.36 -25.70 57.41
C LEU A 30 -24.78 -25.34 55.97
N GLN A 31 -26.09 -25.20 55.73
CA GLN A 31 -26.63 -24.76 54.43
C GLN A 31 -26.19 -23.35 54.06
N LYS A 32 -26.17 -22.41 55.02
CA LYS A 32 -25.69 -21.05 54.78
C LYS A 32 -24.21 -21.03 54.40
N GLN A 33 -23.38 -21.83 55.08
CA GLN A 33 -21.95 -21.92 54.81
C GLN A 33 -21.66 -22.61 53.46
N GLN A 34 -22.48 -23.58 53.06
CA GLN A 34 -22.42 -24.18 51.71
C GLN A 34 -22.86 -23.20 50.63
N GLN A 35 -23.92 -22.42 50.86
CA GLN A 35 -24.36 -21.37 49.93
C GLN A 35 -23.32 -20.25 49.76
N GLU A 36 -22.67 -19.83 50.84
CA GLU A 36 -21.59 -18.84 50.77
C GLU A 36 -20.37 -19.38 49.99
N LYS A 37 -20.03 -20.67 50.17
CA LYS A 37 -18.98 -21.33 49.36
C LYS A 37 -19.36 -21.39 47.87
N ILE A 38 -20.58 -21.78 47.54
CA ILE A 38 -21.04 -21.85 46.14
C ILE A 38 -21.04 -20.45 45.51
N ALA A 39 -21.58 -19.45 46.21
CA ALA A 39 -21.58 -18.06 45.73
C ALA A 39 -20.16 -17.51 45.53
N SER A 40 -19.20 -17.89 46.40
CA SER A 40 -17.79 -17.49 46.24
C SER A 40 -17.13 -18.13 45.02
N LEU A 41 -17.43 -19.39 44.71
CA LEU A 41 -16.92 -20.09 43.53
C LEU A 41 -17.49 -19.49 42.24
N GLU A 42 -18.79 -19.19 42.23
CA GLU A 42 -19.44 -18.51 41.10
C GLU A 42 -18.84 -17.13 40.80
N LEU A 43 -18.49 -16.37 41.85
CA LEU A 43 -17.88 -15.05 41.70
C LEU A 43 -16.45 -15.15 41.14
N VAL A 44 -15.69 -16.15 41.57
CA VAL A 44 -14.36 -16.45 41.00
C VAL A 44 -14.48 -16.88 39.54
N GLU A 45 -15.41 -17.76 39.18
CA GLU A 45 -15.65 -18.13 37.78
C GLU A 45 -16.09 -16.95 36.92
N ALA A 46 -17.00 -16.10 37.43
CA ALA A 46 -17.44 -14.91 36.73
C ALA A 46 -16.27 -13.94 36.48
N SER A 47 -15.37 -13.77 37.46
CA SER A 47 -14.17 -12.95 37.30
C SER A 47 -13.20 -13.52 36.24
N LYS A 48 -13.01 -14.85 36.22
CA LYS A 48 -12.20 -15.54 35.20
C LYS A 48 -12.79 -15.35 33.81
N ARG A 49 -14.11 -15.55 33.65
CA ARG A 49 -14.82 -15.35 32.38
C ARG A 49 -14.73 -13.90 31.90
N LYS A 50 -14.87 -12.92 32.80
CA LYS A 50 -14.72 -11.49 32.47
C LYS A 50 -13.28 -11.15 32.06
N ALA A 51 -12.28 -11.77 32.66
CA ALA A 51 -10.88 -11.62 32.26
C ALA A 51 -10.62 -12.22 30.87
N SER A 52 -11.12 -13.43 30.60
CA SER A 52 -11.04 -14.08 29.29
C SER A 52 -11.75 -13.27 28.20
N LEU A 53 -12.93 -12.71 28.48
CA LEU A 53 -13.65 -11.83 27.56
C LEU A 53 -12.87 -10.55 27.27
N ARG A 54 -12.22 -9.93 28.26
CA ARG A 54 -11.36 -8.75 28.02
C ARG A 54 -10.12 -9.08 27.19
N ILE A 55 -9.57 -10.28 27.34
CA ILE A 55 -8.45 -10.76 26.52
C ILE A 55 -8.93 -11.01 25.08
N ALA A 56 -10.07 -11.69 24.91
CA ALA A 56 -10.68 -11.90 23.60
C ALA A 56 -11.06 -10.57 22.92
N GLN A 57 -11.62 -9.61 23.67
CA GLN A 57 -11.97 -8.29 23.17
C GLN A 57 -10.74 -7.48 22.72
N LYS A 58 -9.58 -7.68 23.35
CA LYS A 58 -8.30 -7.11 22.87
C LYS A 58 -7.79 -7.78 21.60
N SER A 59 -8.16 -9.04 21.37
CA SER A 59 -7.81 -9.82 20.17
C SER A 59 -8.76 -9.57 18.99
N ILE A 60 -10.01 -9.18 19.26
CA ILE A 60 -10.96 -8.80 18.22
C ILE A 60 -10.58 -7.40 17.71
N MET A 61 -9.85 -7.37 16.58
CA MET A 61 -9.78 -6.15 15.78
C MET A 61 -11.17 -5.87 15.22
N LEU A 62 -11.80 -4.80 15.70
CA LEU A 62 -12.94 -4.20 15.02
C LEU A 62 -12.46 -3.75 13.64
N TRP A 63 -12.96 -4.41 12.59
CA TRP A 63 -12.75 -3.98 11.22
C TRP A 63 -13.44 -2.64 11.02
N ASP A 64 -12.65 -1.58 10.99
CA ASP A 64 -13.09 -0.23 10.70
C ASP A 64 -12.50 0.17 9.34
N PRO A 65 -13.29 0.12 8.25
CA PRO A 65 -12.79 0.40 6.90
C PRO A 65 -12.39 1.87 6.71
N ASP A 66 -12.96 2.79 7.50
CA ASP A 66 -12.68 4.23 7.44
C ASP A 66 -11.66 4.67 8.50
N GLY A 67 -11.20 3.73 9.33
CA GLY A 67 -10.24 3.96 10.40
C GLY A 67 -8.79 4.10 9.90
N PRO A 68 -7.89 4.63 10.73
CA PRO A 68 -6.47 4.71 10.40
C PRO A 68 -5.88 3.31 10.21
N ALA A 69 -4.95 3.15 9.26
CA ALA A 69 -4.28 1.89 8.99
C ALA A 69 -3.60 1.32 10.25
N ARG A 70 -3.96 0.08 10.62
CA ARG A 70 -3.40 -0.62 11.79
C ARG A 70 -2.58 -1.82 11.33
N LYS A 71 -1.57 -2.18 12.12
CA LYS A 71 -0.83 -3.43 11.89
C LYS A 71 -1.79 -4.61 12.13
N PRO A 72 -1.86 -5.59 11.21
CA PRO A 72 -2.69 -6.76 11.41
C PRO A 72 -2.20 -7.56 12.63
N PRO A 73 -3.09 -8.31 13.31
CA PRO A 73 -2.70 -9.24 14.36
C PRO A 73 -1.68 -10.25 13.82
N ARG A 74 -0.78 -10.71 14.69
CA ARG A 74 0.31 -11.61 14.29
C ARG A 74 -0.24 -12.90 13.68
N GLU A 75 -1.29 -13.44 14.28
CA GLU A 75 -1.96 -14.67 13.83
C GLU A 75 -2.54 -14.50 12.41
N SER A 76 -3.09 -13.33 12.10
CA SER A 76 -3.59 -13.01 10.77
C SER A 76 -2.46 -12.86 9.75
N ALA A 77 -1.35 -12.23 10.14
CA ALA A 77 -0.17 -12.11 9.28
C ALA A 77 0.46 -13.49 8.98
N ASP A 78 0.60 -14.35 9.98
CA ASP A 78 1.13 -15.71 9.83
C ASP A 78 0.23 -16.56 8.93
N LEU A 79 -1.09 -16.41 9.06
CA LEU A 79 -2.05 -17.05 8.17
C LEU A 79 -1.89 -16.56 6.72
N LEU A 80 -1.77 -15.25 6.51
CA LEU A 80 -1.57 -14.68 5.16
C LEU A 80 -0.27 -15.20 4.51
N LEU A 81 0.82 -15.28 5.27
CA LEU A 81 2.08 -15.85 4.79
C LEU A 81 1.98 -17.34 4.46
N SER A 82 1.21 -18.09 5.26
CA SER A 82 0.96 -19.52 5.01
C SER A 82 0.13 -19.74 3.75
N ILE A 83 -0.91 -18.93 3.55
CA ILE A 83 -1.75 -18.92 2.35
C ILE A 83 -0.91 -18.54 1.14
N GLU A 84 -0.06 -17.52 1.25
CA GLU A 84 0.83 -17.12 0.16
C GLU A 84 1.73 -18.26 -0.29
N LYS A 85 2.35 -18.97 0.66
CA LYS A 85 3.21 -20.11 0.36
C LYS A 85 2.45 -21.26 -0.33
N MET A 86 1.18 -21.45 0.00
CA MET A 86 0.37 -22.55 -0.52
C MET A 86 -0.24 -22.24 -1.89
N PHE A 87 -0.64 -21.00 -2.14
CA PHE A 87 -1.44 -20.62 -3.31
C PHE A 87 -0.75 -19.61 -4.24
N GLN A 88 0.42 -19.07 -3.88
CA GLN A 88 1.15 -18.07 -4.68
C GLN A 88 0.24 -16.90 -5.08
N ILE A 89 -0.54 -16.40 -4.11
CA ILE A 89 -1.55 -15.38 -4.37
C ILE A 89 -0.89 -14.08 -4.84
N SER A 90 0.31 -13.77 -4.35
CA SER A 90 1.06 -12.57 -4.74
C SER A 90 1.34 -12.54 -6.24
N ASP A 91 1.70 -13.67 -6.85
CA ASP A 91 1.94 -13.75 -8.30
C ASP A 91 0.66 -13.51 -9.09
N THR A 92 -0.46 -14.02 -8.57
CA THR A 92 -1.79 -13.82 -9.18
C THR A 92 -2.22 -12.36 -9.09
N PHE A 93 -2.03 -11.72 -7.92
CA PHE A 93 -2.36 -10.30 -7.73
C PHE A 93 -1.46 -9.38 -8.55
N GLN A 94 -0.17 -9.69 -8.65
CA GLN A 94 0.76 -8.90 -9.45
C GLN A 94 0.43 -8.95 -10.95
N ARG A 95 -0.12 -10.08 -11.45
CA ARG A 95 -0.53 -10.23 -12.86
C ARG A 95 -1.95 -9.74 -13.15
N SER A 96 -2.77 -9.54 -12.13
CA SER A 96 -4.15 -9.07 -12.30
C SER A 96 -4.19 -7.62 -12.79
N VAL A 97 -4.89 -7.41 -13.90
CA VAL A 97 -5.11 -6.08 -14.50
C VAL A 97 -6.48 -5.51 -14.13
N LYS A 98 -7.44 -6.36 -13.74
CA LYS A 98 -8.82 -5.97 -13.41
C LYS A 98 -9.34 -6.75 -12.20
N PRO A 99 -9.27 -6.18 -10.98
CA PRO A 99 -8.67 -4.89 -10.63
C PRO A 99 -7.13 -4.92 -10.66
N ASP A 100 -6.50 -3.77 -10.90
CA ASP A 100 -5.03 -3.64 -10.86
C ASP A 100 -4.57 -3.41 -9.42
N PHE A 101 -4.36 -4.50 -8.69
CA PHE A 101 -3.95 -4.47 -7.29
C PHE A 101 -2.58 -3.80 -7.10
N LEU A 102 -1.70 -3.88 -8.09
CA LEU A 102 -0.38 -3.27 -8.01
C LEU A 102 -0.51 -1.75 -7.97
N LEU A 103 -1.29 -1.17 -8.90
CA LEU A 103 -1.51 0.28 -8.93
C LEU A 103 -2.30 0.76 -7.71
N MET A 104 -3.28 -0.02 -7.26
CA MET A 104 -4.01 0.28 -6.03
C MET A 104 -3.07 0.31 -4.80
N THR A 105 -2.06 -0.56 -4.76
CA THR A 105 -1.09 -0.64 -3.66
C THR A 105 -0.05 0.48 -3.70
N ILE A 106 0.40 0.86 -4.90
CA ILE A 106 1.28 2.05 -5.07
C ILE A 106 0.55 3.31 -4.60
N GLY A 107 -0.77 3.36 -4.80
CA GLY A 107 -1.64 4.46 -4.36
C GLY A 107 -1.56 5.66 -5.30
N GLU A 108 -1.99 6.84 -4.80
CA GLU A 108 -1.88 8.08 -5.56
C GLU A 108 -0.45 8.26 -6.07
N THR A 109 -0.33 8.51 -7.37
CA THR A 109 0.91 8.53 -8.16
C THR A 109 1.79 9.73 -7.82
N THR A 110 2.03 9.96 -6.54
CA THR A 110 2.89 11.00 -6.01
C THR A 110 4.30 10.46 -5.92
N ARG A 111 5.28 11.35 -6.05
CA ARG A 111 6.69 11.00 -5.96
C ARG A 111 7.02 10.22 -4.66
N GLY A 112 6.48 10.66 -3.53
CA GLY A 112 6.72 10.03 -2.22
C GLY A 112 6.10 8.65 -2.07
N ALA A 113 5.01 8.34 -2.79
CA ALA A 113 4.45 6.99 -2.80
C ALA A 113 5.34 6.01 -3.57
N ILE A 114 5.80 6.41 -4.75
CA ILE A 114 6.71 5.62 -5.59
C ILE A 114 8.07 5.43 -4.89
N GLU A 115 8.59 6.46 -4.23
CA GLU A 115 9.84 6.39 -3.46
C GLU A 115 9.77 5.33 -2.34
N ARG A 116 8.64 5.25 -1.62
CA ARG A 116 8.43 4.22 -0.58
C ARG A 116 8.22 2.82 -1.17
N ALA A 117 7.66 2.74 -2.37
CA ALA A 117 7.39 1.47 -3.03
C ALA A 117 8.64 0.82 -3.64
N TYR A 118 9.70 1.61 -3.83
CA TYR A 118 10.91 1.24 -4.56
C TYR A 118 11.45 -0.16 -4.20
N GLU A 119 11.72 -0.40 -2.92
CA GLU A 119 12.38 -1.62 -2.43
C GLU A 119 11.64 -2.90 -2.82
N TRP A 120 10.30 -2.87 -2.83
CA TRP A 120 9.49 -4.03 -3.20
C TRP A 120 9.03 -4.02 -4.66
N LEU A 121 9.01 -2.86 -5.32
CA LEU A 121 8.49 -2.72 -6.69
C LEU A 121 9.49 -3.23 -7.74
N ILE A 122 10.79 -3.06 -7.54
CA ILE A 122 11.80 -3.44 -8.54
C ILE A 122 11.87 -4.95 -8.72
N PRO A 123 11.93 -5.77 -7.65
CA PRO A 123 11.93 -7.21 -7.84
C PRO A 123 10.70 -7.70 -8.62
N ILE A 124 9.55 -7.03 -8.45
CA ILE A 124 8.33 -7.33 -9.20
C ILE A 124 8.49 -6.96 -10.67
N ILE A 125 8.94 -5.74 -10.98
CA ILE A 125 9.12 -5.29 -12.37
C ILE A 125 10.19 -6.12 -13.09
N SER A 126 11.30 -6.43 -12.42
CA SER A 126 12.36 -7.30 -12.97
C SER A 126 11.85 -8.69 -13.30
N ARG A 127 10.94 -9.24 -12.48
CA ARG A 127 10.33 -10.56 -12.72
C ARG A 127 9.21 -10.53 -13.76
N LEU A 128 8.50 -9.42 -13.86
CA LEU A 128 7.32 -9.23 -14.72
C LEU A 128 7.46 -7.92 -15.51
N PRO A 129 8.27 -7.88 -16.58
CA PRO A 129 8.57 -6.65 -17.32
C PRO A 129 7.32 -6.02 -17.96
N ASP A 130 6.30 -6.82 -18.29
CA ASP A 130 5.00 -6.34 -18.78
C ASP A 130 4.30 -5.38 -17.80
N THR A 131 4.71 -5.41 -16.53
CA THR A 131 4.25 -4.48 -15.50
C THR A 131 4.59 -3.03 -15.83
N ILE A 132 5.69 -2.77 -16.55
CA ILE A 132 6.11 -1.41 -16.94
C ILE A 132 5.03 -0.73 -17.77
N ALA A 133 4.40 -1.46 -18.70
CA ALA A 133 3.35 -0.93 -19.56
C ALA A 133 2.10 -0.49 -18.77
N ARG A 134 1.92 -1.01 -17.55
CA ARG A 134 0.81 -0.64 -16.65
C ARG A 134 1.17 0.50 -15.71
N LEU A 135 2.45 0.83 -15.58
CA LEU A 135 2.87 1.88 -14.66
C LEU A 135 2.42 3.26 -15.17
N PRO A 136 1.91 4.11 -14.26
CA PRO A 136 1.72 5.52 -14.52
C PRO A 136 3.02 6.15 -15.04
N SER A 137 2.90 7.07 -16.00
CA SER A 137 4.07 7.63 -16.67
C SER A 137 5.03 8.36 -15.72
N ASN A 138 4.51 8.94 -14.64
CA ASN A 138 5.35 9.54 -13.59
C ASN A 138 6.11 8.50 -12.75
N ALA A 139 5.52 7.33 -12.48
CA ALA A 139 6.21 6.23 -11.81
C ALA A 139 7.34 5.69 -12.67
N ALA A 140 7.08 5.45 -13.96
CA ALA A 140 8.10 5.03 -14.91
C ALA A 140 9.22 6.08 -15.06
N CYS A 141 8.87 7.36 -15.24
CA CYS A 141 9.85 8.46 -15.26
C CYS A 141 10.70 8.49 -13.99
N PHE A 142 10.08 8.34 -12.82
CA PHE A 142 10.81 8.37 -11.55
C PHE A 142 11.80 7.21 -11.41
N LEU A 143 11.38 5.99 -11.76
CA LEU A 143 12.25 4.82 -11.77
C LEU A 143 13.43 5.00 -12.76
N LEU A 144 13.16 5.55 -13.94
CA LEU A 144 14.17 5.82 -14.96
C LEU A 144 15.19 6.87 -14.49
N LEU A 145 14.72 7.98 -13.93
CA LEU A 145 15.57 9.02 -13.33
C LEU A 145 16.49 8.43 -12.27
N ARG A 146 16.00 7.46 -11.48
CA ARG A 146 16.82 6.81 -10.47
C ARG A 146 17.84 5.86 -11.07
N ALA A 147 17.48 5.11 -12.11
CA ALA A 147 18.42 4.25 -12.85
C ALA A 147 19.59 5.06 -13.44
N TYR A 148 19.31 6.28 -13.91
CA TYR A 148 20.31 7.19 -14.46
C TYR A 148 21.17 7.89 -13.39
N GLY A 149 20.64 8.05 -12.17
CA GLY A 149 21.29 8.79 -11.08
C GLY A 149 21.98 7.94 -10.01
N THR A 150 22.06 6.62 -10.18
CA THR A 150 22.82 5.74 -9.28
C THR A 150 24.14 5.34 -9.90
N GLU A 151 25.22 5.96 -9.41
CA GLU A 151 26.58 5.46 -9.59
C GLU A 151 26.89 4.52 -8.42
N GLY A 152 26.99 3.21 -8.69
CA GLY A 152 27.23 2.17 -7.69
C GLY A 152 26.66 0.80 -8.10
N GLU A 153 27.13 -0.27 -7.46
CA GLU A 153 26.67 -1.65 -7.69
C GLU A 153 25.24 -1.91 -7.17
N GLU A 154 24.71 -1.03 -6.31
CA GLU A 154 23.50 -1.31 -5.53
C GLU A 154 22.24 -1.59 -6.37
N ARG A 155 22.21 -1.29 -7.67
CA ARG A 155 20.98 -1.34 -8.48
C ARG A 155 21.23 -1.82 -9.92
N VAL A 156 22.01 -2.90 -10.12
CA VAL A 156 22.18 -3.58 -11.42
C VAL A 156 20.82 -3.87 -12.08
N GLN A 157 19.87 -4.39 -11.31
CA GLN A 157 18.51 -4.67 -11.77
C GLN A 157 17.81 -3.42 -12.33
N LEU A 158 18.04 -2.25 -11.74
CA LEU A 158 17.43 -1.00 -12.21
C LEU A 158 18.05 -0.51 -13.53
N LYS A 159 19.34 -0.79 -13.74
CA LYS A 159 20.01 -0.52 -15.02
C LYS A 159 19.48 -1.42 -16.12
N GLU A 160 19.23 -2.69 -15.85
CA GLU A 160 18.60 -3.61 -16.82
C GLU A 160 17.19 -3.14 -17.20
N LEU A 161 16.45 -2.57 -16.24
CA LEU A 161 15.13 -1.98 -16.48
C LEU A 161 15.16 -0.62 -17.18
N SER A 162 16.32 0.02 -17.34
CA SER A 162 16.41 1.38 -17.91
C SER A 162 15.91 1.46 -19.35
N SER A 163 16.20 0.44 -20.17
CA SER A 163 15.76 0.39 -21.57
C SER A 163 14.22 0.33 -21.71
N PRO A 164 13.52 -0.66 -21.12
CA PRO A 164 12.07 -0.71 -21.23
C PRO A 164 11.37 0.47 -20.52
N LEU A 165 11.94 1.00 -19.44
CA LEU A 165 11.44 2.22 -18.80
C LEU A 165 11.58 3.43 -19.74
N LEU A 166 12.71 3.55 -20.45
CA LEU A 166 12.93 4.63 -21.42
C LEU A 166 11.92 4.56 -22.56
N ASP A 167 11.62 3.37 -23.09
CA ASP A 167 10.62 3.20 -24.15
C ASP A 167 9.21 3.58 -23.68
N HIS A 168 8.85 3.25 -22.44
CA HIS A 168 7.58 3.68 -21.86
C HIS A 168 7.50 5.21 -21.67
N VAL A 169 8.60 5.83 -21.23
CA VAL A 169 8.70 7.29 -21.10
C VAL A 169 8.64 7.98 -22.47
N LYS A 170 9.30 7.43 -23.49
CA LYS A 170 9.19 7.88 -24.89
C LYS A 170 7.76 7.85 -25.38
N GLY A 171 7.06 6.72 -25.18
CA GLY A 171 5.64 6.58 -25.53
C GLY A 171 4.77 7.60 -24.79
N SER A 172 5.04 7.82 -23.50
CA SER A 172 4.33 8.81 -22.68
C SER A 172 4.50 10.23 -23.22
N LEU A 173 5.74 10.67 -23.48
CA LEU A 173 6.03 12.01 -23.99
C LEU A 173 5.49 12.24 -25.42
N LYS A 174 5.54 11.21 -26.28
CA LYS A 174 4.94 11.24 -27.63
C LYS A 174 3.40 11.26 -27.59
N GLY A 175 2.81 10.95 -26.45
CA GLY A 175 1.37 11.01 -26.24
C GLY A 175 0.64 9.69 -26.49
N SER A 176 1.34 8.56 -26.61
CA SER A 176 0.76 7.23 -26.87
C SER A 176 -0.22 6.77 -25.79
N PHE A 177 -0.08 7.28 -24.57
CA PHE A 177 -0.95 6.96 -23.43
C PHE A 177 -1.95 8.08 -23.09
N GLY A 178 -1.96 9.17 -23.85
CA GLY A 178 -2.84 10.32 -23.66
C GLY A 178 -2.14 11.58 -23.14
N GLU A 179 -2.87 12.69 -23.15
CA GLU A 179 -2.34 14.01 -22.82
C GLU A 179 -1.92 14.14 -21.35
N LEU A 180 -2.73 13.63 -20.42
CA LEU A 180 -2.45 13.73 -18.99
C LEU A 180 -1.15 13.02 -18.61
N ASP A 181 -0.88 11.87 -19.21
CA ASP A 181 0.34 11.10 -18.96
C ASP A 181 1.57 11.76 -19.58
N ALA A 182 1.44 12.36 -20.75
CA ALA A 182 2.48 13.19 -21.35
C ALA A 182 2.82 14.40 -20.45
N ILE A 183 1.80 15.10 -19.94
CA ILE A 183 1.96 16.23 -19.02
C ILE A 183 2.65 15.77 -17.74
N ARG A 184 2.18 14.69 -17.10
CA ARG A 184 2.77 14.17 -15.85
C ARG A 184 4.22 13.73 -16.02
N ALA A 185 4.54 13.07 -17.13
CA ALA A 185 5.90 12.66 -17.45
C ALA A 185 6.82 13.88 -17.61
N LEU A 186 6.39 14.87 -18.40
CA LEU A 186 7.19 16.07 -18.64
C LEU A 186 7.30 16.95 -17.38
N ASP A 187 6.23 17.11 -16.62
CA ASP A 187 6.18 17.84 -15.35
C ASP A 187 7.25 17.34 -14.37
N LEU A 188 7.31 16.02 -14.17
CA LEU A 188 8.30 15.42 -13.28
C LEU A 188 9.74 15.65 -13.79
N LEU A 189 9.97 15.51 -15.10
CA LEU A 189 11.29 15.73 -15.69
C LEU A 189 11.74 17.19 -15.57
N LEU A 190 10.85 18.14 -15.87
CA LEU A 190 11.15 19.57 -15.75
C LEU A 190 11.35 20.02 -14.30
N SER A 191 10.56 19.48 -13.37
CA SER A 191 10.76 19.69 -11.94
C SER A 191 12.18 19.27 -11.50
N ASP A 192 12.69 18.14 -12.02
CA ASP A 192 14.06 17.71 -11.72
C ASP A 192 15.14 18.47 -12.52
N VAL A 193 14.82 19.03 -13.70
CA VAL A 193 15.70 19.97 -14.42
C VAL A 193 15.84 21.31 -13.67
N ALA A 194 14.75 21.78 -13.03
CA ALA A 194 14.73 23.00 -12.23
C ALA A 194 15.24 22.79 -10.78
N SER A 195 15.52 21.54 -10.38
CA SER A 195 15.98 21.19 -9.03
C SER A 195 17.29 21.91 -8.66
N PRO A 196 17.47 22.34 -7.40
CA PRO A 196 18.73 22.91 -6.91
C PRO A 196 19.88 21.88 -6.89
N LYS A 197 19.57 20.58 -6.91
CA LYS A 197 20.58 19.51 -6.86
C LYS A 197 21.18 19.25 -8.26
N PRO A 198 22.50 19.42 -8.47
CA PRO A 198 23.12 19.29 -9.80
C PRO A 198 22.95 17.89 -10.40
N GLU A 199 23.05 16.84 -9.60
CA GLU A 199 22.93 15.46 -10.08
C GLU A 199 21.52 15.15 -10.62
N ARG A 200 20.48 15.65 -9.95
CA ARG A 200 19.11 15.54 -10.47
C ARG A 200 18.94 16.24 -11.82
N ARG A 201 19.49 17.45 -11.96
CA ARG A 201 19.43 18.20 -13.22
C ARG A 201 20.12 17.43 -14.35
N LYS A 202 21.31 16.88 -14.09
CA LYS A 202 22.06 16.09 -15.08
C LYS A 202 21.26 14.86 -15.51
N CYS A 203 20.70 14.11 -14.55
CA CYS A 203 19.91 12.91 -14.84
C CYS A 203 18.66 13.23 -15.66
N ALA A 204 17.89 14.25 -15.26
CA ALA A 204 16.68 14.62 -15.97
C ALA A 204 16.96 15.13 -17.38
N ARG A 205 18.02 15.93 -17.58
CA ARG A 205 18.46 16.33 -18.92
C ARG A 205 18.86 15.15 -19.78
N ARG A 206 19.57 14.16 -19.23
CA ARG A 206 19.97 12.96 -19.96
C ARG A 206 18.74 12.13 -20.35
N VAL A 207 17.80 11.92 -19.42
CA VAL A 207 16.54 11.22 -19.73
C VAL A 207 15.74 11.95 -20.82
N LEU A 208 15.62 13.27 -20.75
CA LEU A 208 14.94 14.07 -21.78
C LEU A 208 15.64 13.95 -23.14
N GLN A 209 16.96 13.98 -23.15
CA GLN A 209 17.75 13.83 -24.37
C GLN A 209 17.54 12.44 -24.98
N ASP A 210 17.64 11.38 -24.19
CA ASP A 210 17.48 10.00 -24.67
C ASP A 210 16.03 9.69 -25.07
N SER A 211 15.04 10.38 -24.48
CA SER A 211 13.62 10.18 -24.77
C SER A 211 13.14 10.97 -25.99
N LEU A 212 13.71 12.14 -26.26
CA LEU A 212 13.21 13.07 -27.28
C LEU A 212 14.12 13.21 -28.50
N VAL A 213 15.40 12.85 -28.41
CA VAL A 213 16.29 12.84 -29.57
C VAL A 213 16.07 11.52 -30.31
N ASN A 214 15.44 11.59 -31.49
CA ASN A 214 15.35 10.45 -32.38
C ASN A 214 16.77 10.06 -32.81
N THR A 215 17.20 8.85 -32.45
CA THR A 215 18.48 8.27 -32.90
C THR A 215 18.53 8.00 -34.41
N GLU A 216 17.45 8.26 -35.15
CA GLU A 216 17.30 7.94 -36.57
C GLU A 216 17.32 9.15 -37.52
N SER A 217 17.54 10.38 -37.04
CA SER A 217 17.66 11.52 -37.97
C SER A 217 19.11 11.71 -38.44
N ASP A 218 19.36 11.27 -39.66
CA ASP A 218 20.52 11.56 -40.49
C ASP A 218 21.06 13.00 -40.32
N GLY A 219 22.35 13.11 -40.02
CA GLY A 219 23.26 14.15 -40.51
C GLY A 219 23.06 15.62 -40.12
N HIS A 220 21.94 16.03 -39.51
CA HIS A 220 21.68 17.45 -39.23
C HIS A 220 21.59 17.74 -37.73
N ALA A 221 22.56 18.55 -37.27
CA ALA A 221 22.64 19.29 -36.01
C ALA A 221 21.66 18.82 -34.91
N SER A 222 22.20 18.07 -33.94
CA SER A 222 21.50 17.63 -32.73
C SER A 222 20.61 18.74 -32.16
N LYS A 223 19.32 18.68 -32.47
CA LYS A 223 18.34 19.64 -31.96
C LYS A 223 18.27 19.44 -30.45
N SER A 224 18.42 20.53 -29.70
CA SER A 224 18.24 20.52 -28.24
C SER A 224 16.91 19.83 -27.89
N TRP A 225 16.87 19.04 -26.82
CA TRP A 225 15.65 18.37 -26.35
C TRP A 225 14.48 19.36 -26.19
N ILE A 226 14.78 20.63 -25.87
CA ILE A 226 13.80 21.72 -25.78
C ILE A 226 13.09 21.95 -27.12
N ALA A 227 13.83 21.95 -28.23
CA ALA A 227 13.26 22.12 -29.57
C ALA A 227 12.39 20.91 -29.96
N ASN A 228 12.75 19.71 -29.51
CA ASN A 228 11.97 18.50 -29.79
C ASN A 228 10.65 18.46 -29.00
N ILE A 229 10.53 19.15 -27.86
CA ILE A 229 9.23 19.28 -27.15
C ILE A 229 8.17 19.94 -28.04
N LEU A 230 8.57 20.90 -28.88
CA LEU A 230 7.67 21.59 -29.80
C LEU A 230 7.12 20.67 -30.90
N SER A 231 7.78 19.54 -31.14
CA SER A 231 7.34 18.54 -32.12
C SER A 231 6.43 17.45 -31.54
N LEU A 232 6.13 17.49 -30.25
CA LEU A 232 5.26 16.51 -29.59
C LEU A 232 3.77 16.78 -29.88
N SER A 233 2.98 15.71 -29.88
CA SER A 233 1.53 15.74 -30.15
C SER A 233 0.76 16.75 -29.29
N TYR A 234 1.19 16.92 -28.03
CA TYR A 234 0.57 17.81 -27.06
C TYR A 234 1.43 19.06 -26.75
N ALA A 235 2.30 19.47 -27.67
CA ALA A 235 3.27 20.56 -27.45
C ALA A 235 2.66 21.82 -26.82
N LYS A 236 1.46 22.26 -27.26
CA LYS A 236 0.78 23.43 -26.70
C LYS A 236 0.47 23.30 -25.20
N ALA A 237 -0.08 22.16 -24.78
CA ALA A 237 -0.38 21.89 -23.38
C ALA A 237 0.89 21.71 -22.56
N LEU A 238 1.86 20.98 -23.11
CA LEU A 238 3.17 20.73 -22.50
C LEU A 238 3.93 22.05 -22.25
N VAL A 239 4.03 22.94 -23.24
CA VAL A 239 4.70 24.25 -23.10
C VAL A 239 4.00 25.11 -22.05
N SER A 240 2.67 25.17 -22.08
CA SER A 240 1.90 25.95 -21.09
C SER A 240 2.16 25.49 -19.66
N TYR A 241 2.35 24.18 -19.47
CA TYR A 241 2.67 23.61 -18.17
C TYR A 241 4.15 23.80 -17.80
N SER A 242 5.05 23.73 -18.79
CA SER A 242 6.50 23.89 -18.63
C SER A 242 6.90 25.26 -18.09
N ILE A 243 6.17 26.31 -18.50
CA ILE A 243 6.40 27.70 -18.04
C ILE A 243 6.29 27.82 -16.51
N LYS A 244 5.53 26.94 -15.84
CA LYS A 244 5.40 26.97 -14.37
C LYS A 244 6.69 26.61 -13.62
N HIS A 245 7.64 25.95 -14.28
CA HIS A 245 8.89 25.46 -13.69
C HIS A 245 10.13 26.28 -14.05
N MET A 246 9.98 27.26 -14.95
CA MET A 246 11.04 28.19 -15.36
C MET A 246 10.95 29.47 -14.56
#